data_AF-A0AAU9W877-F1
#
_entry.id   AF-A0AAU9W877-F1
#
_cell.length_a   1.000
_cell.length_b   1.000
_cell.length_c   1.000
_cell.angle_alpha   90.00
_cell.angle_beta   90.00
_cell.angle_gamma   90.00
#
_symmetry.space_group_name_H-M   'P 1'
#
loop_
_entity.id
_entity.type
_entity.pdbx_description
1 polymer ?
#
loop_
_entity_poly.entity_id
_entity_poly.type
_entity_poly.pdbx_seq_one_letter_code
_entity_poly.pdbx_strand_id
1 'polypeptide(L)'
;MIINWLPSVWTPNQSLFSVKCEILDVELEEGRRSGKLTAISKQADSLYSLIADGQYRVTSLSCDAWKALIGSQASLQYYCNKEGFNAVCSWSKHSKARIGIVGNKYDDCGACDSRIGFGTRGYPDDLNTCCNVAKWYPDNGDKYIKVVGCILVQ
;
A
#
# COMPACT_ATOMS: atom_id res chain seq x y z
N MET A 1 -13.45 17.07 -21.56
CA MET A 1 -14.89 16.93 -21.30
C MET A 1 -15.23 17.91 -20.20
N ILE A 2 -15.94 18.98 -20.55
CA ILE A 2 -16.38 20.02 -19.60
C ILE A 2 -17.72 19.56 -19.07
N ILE A 3 -17.86 19.37 -17.76
CA ILE A 3 -19.14 19.05 -17.13
C ILE A 3 -19.50 20.21 -16.21
N ASN A 4 -20.45 21.03 -16.66
CA ASN A 4 -21.17 21.98 -15.83
C ASN A 4 -22.28 21.23 -15.07
N TRP A 5 -22.47 21.55 -13.79
CA TRP A 5 -23.67 21.18 -13.05
C TRP A 5 -24.40 22.45 -12.62
N LEU A 6 -25.65 22.61 -13.08
CA LEU A 6 -26.61 23.56 -12.48
C LEU A 6 -27.27 22.92 -11.25
N PRO A 7 -27.70 23.73 -10.26
CA PRO A 7 -28.08 23.25 -8.95
C PRO A 7 -29.59 23.09 -8.84
N SER A 8 -30.07 21.88 -8.58
CA SER A 8 -31.26 21.71 -7.74
C SER A 8 -31.51 20.25 -7.42
N VAL A 9 -31.72 20.00 -6.12
CA VAL A 9 -32.23 18.79 -5.47
C VAL A 9 -31.20 17.68 -5.30
N TRP A 10 -30.55 17.63 -4.13
CA TRP A 10 -30.01 16.38 -3.59
C TRP A 10 -30.25 16.28 -2.08
N THR A 11 -30.92 15.20 -1.73
CA THR A 11 -31.16 14.66 -0.39
C THR A 11 -29.85 14.40 0.36
N PRO A 12 -29.78 14.63 1.69
CA PRO A 12 -28.58 14.36 2.47
C PRO A 12 -28.54 12.87 2.81
N ASN A 13 -28.16 12.01 1.86
CA ASN A 13 -27.62 10.66 2.07
C ASN A 13 -27.62 9.87 0.75
N GLN A 14 -26.45 9.77 0.12
CA GLN A 14 -25.95 8.81 -0.89
C GLN A 14 -24.94 9.58 -1.77
N SER A 15 -23.66 9.20 -1.93
CA SER A 15 -23.04 7.88 -1.95
C SER A 15 -21.70 7.87 -1.20
N LEU A 16 -21.49 6.87 -0.33
CA LEU A 16 -20.14 6.52 0.15
C LEU A 16 -19.34 6.00 -1.06
N PHE A 17 -18.39 6.80 -1.56
CA PHE A 17 -17.39 6.30 -2.49
C PHE A 17 -16.52 5.27 -1.75
N SER A 18 -16.60 4.02 -2.16
CA SER A 18 -15.62 3.00 -1.78
C SER A 18 -14.52 3.05 -2.82
N VAL A 19 -13.38 3.64 -2.48
CA VAL A 19 -12.19 3.57 -3.35
C VAL A 19 -11.77 2.11 -3.39
N LYS A 20 -12.16 1.37 -4.44
CA LYS A 20 -11.68 0.01 -4.69
C LYS A 20 -10.31 0.13 -5.36
N CYS A 21 -9.25 0.14 -4.58
CA CYS A 21 -7.90 0.02 -5.14
C CYS A 21 -7.68 -1.42 -5.59
N GLU A 22 -7.58 -1.65 -6.90
CA GLU A 22 -7.13 -2.95 -7.43
C GLU A 22 -5.66 -2.86 -7.77
N ILE A 23 -4.87 -3.70 -7.11
CA ILE A 23 -3.45 -3.84 -7.36
C ILE A 23 -3.24 -4.96 -8.37
N LEU A 24 -2.60 -4.66 -9.50
CA LEU A 24 -2.18 -5.67 -10.49
C LEU A 24 -0.66 -5.78 -10.45
N ASP A 25 -0.16 -6.98 -10.13
CA ASP A 25 1.21 -7.39 -10.43
C ASP A 25 1.22 -8.13 -11.77
N VAL A 26 2.08 -7.72 -12.69
CA VAL A 26 2.21 -8.33 -14.02
C VAL A 26 3.64 -8.85 -14.16
N GLU A 27 3.85 -10.12 -13.84
CA GLU A 27 5.01 -10.86 -14.32
C GLU A 27 4.83 -11.14 -15.81
N LEU A 28 5.77 -10.64 -16.63
CA LEU A 28 5.82 -10.92 -18.06
C LEU A 28 6.63 -12.20 -18.30
N GLU A 29 5.97 -13.36 -18.20
CA GLU A 29 6.46 -14.61 -18.76
C GLU A 29 5.39 -15.22 -19.67
N GLU A 30 5.81 -15.73 -20.83
CA GLU A 30 4.90 -16.29 -21.83
C GLU A 30 4.16 -17.52 -21.27
N GLY A 31 2.85 -17.40 -21.05
CA GLY A 31 1.95 -18.57 -21.08
C GLY A 31 1.03 -18.80 -19.87
N ARG A 32 1.16 -18.11 -18.72
CA ARG A 32 0.16 -18.25 -17.65
C ARG A 32 0.10 -17.02 -16.73
N ARG A 33 -0.88 -16.15 -16.96
CA ARG A 33 -1.14 -14.94 -16.16
C ARG A 33 -1.78 -15.33 -14.83
N SER A 34 -1.12 -15.07 -13.71
CA SER A 34 -1.71 -15.12 -12.37
C SER A 34 -1.46 -13.79 -11.66
N GLY A 35 -2.27 -12.77 -11.94
CA GLY A 35 -2.24 -11.52 -11.20
C GLY A 35 -3.08 -11.64 -9.92
N LYS A 36 -2.53 -11.21 -8.78
CA LYS A 36 -3.31 -11.17 -7.54
C LYS A 36 -3.90 -9.80 -7.30
N LEU A 37 -5.22 -9.77 -7.20
CA LEU A 37 -6.00 -8.57 -7.05
C LEU A 37 -6.49 -8.47 -5.60
N THR A 38 -6.07 -7.41 -4.91
CA THR A 38 -6.49 -7.13 -3.53
C THR A 38 -7.32 -5.87 -3.54
N ALA A 39 -8.56 -5.95 -3.05
CA ALA A 39 -9.42 -4.79 -2.90
C ALA A 39 -9.21 -4.14 -1.54
N ILE A 40 -8.88 -2.85 -1.54
CA ILE A 40 -8.98 -1.99 -0.36
C ILE A 40 -10.33 -1.28 -0.45
N SER A 41 -11.08 -1.20 0.64
CA SER A 41 -12.28 -0.35 0.71
C SER A 41 -12.06 0.72 1.78
N LYS A 42 -12.14 1.98 1.36
CA LYS A 42 -12.04 3.14 2.25
C LYS A 42 -12.96 4.25 1.72
N GLN A 43 -13.69 4.87 2.64
CA GLN A 43 -14.55 6.00 2.32
C GLN A 43 -13.72 7.26 2.08
N ALA A 44 -13.81 7.82 0.87
CA ALA A 44 -13.23 9.11 0.51
C ALA A 44 -13.70 9.58 -0.87
N ASP A 45 -13.66 10.88 -1.13
CA ASP A 45 -14.11 11.47 -2.40
C ASP A 45 -13.24 11.08 -3.60
N SER A 46 -11.97 10.74 -3.35
CA SER A 46 -11.02 10.27 -4.37
C SER A 46 -9.79 9.64 -3.72
N LEU A 47 -9.00 8.89 -4.50
CA LEU A 47 -7.66 8.47 -4.07
C LEU A 47 -6.78 9.66 -3.69
N TYR A 48 -6.90 10.78 -4.41
CA TYR A 48 -6.15 12.00 -4.09
C TYR A 48 -6.45 12.48 -2.65
N SER A 49 -7.74 12.57 -2.29
CA SER A 49 -8.15 12.97 -0.94
C SER A 49 -7.66 12.02 0.17
N LEU A 50 -7.40 10.75 -0.16
CA LEU A 50 -6.84 9.76 0.79
C LEU A 50 -5.34 9.92 1.04
N ILE A 51 -4.58 10.49 0.09
CA ILE A 51 -3.11 10.48 0.15
C ILE A 51 -2.49 11.88 0.25
N ALA A 52 -3.15 12.92 -0.29
CA ALA A 52 -2.55 14.23 -0.52
C ALA A 52 -2.18 14.97 0.77
N ASP A 53 -2.97 14.81 1.83
CA ASP A 53 -2.73 15.47 3.11
C ASP A 53 -1.66 14.78 3.98
N GLY A 54 -1.12 13.65 3.50
CA GLY A 54 -0.10 12.88 4.20
C GLY A 54 -0.58 12.19 5.48
N GLN A 55 -1.88 12.26 5.82
CA GLN A 55 -2.41 11.68 7.05
C GLN A 55 -2.48 10.16 6.95
N TYR A 56 -2.12 9.50 8.06
CA TYR A 56 -2.21 8.06 8.18
C TYR A 56 -3.67 7.62 8.25
N ARG A 57 -4.04 6.62 7.44
CA ARG A 57 -5.36 6.00 7.48
C ARG A 57 -5.22 4.49 7.37
N VAL A 58 -5.51 3.79 8.46
CA VAL A 58 -5.52 2.32 8.49
C VAL A 58 -6.53 1.76 7.49
N THR A 59 -6.24 0.61 6.89
CA THR A 59 -7.24 -0.14 6.10
C THR A 59 -7.77 -1.29 6.95
N SER A 60 -8.20 -2.38 6.33
CA SER A 60 -8.56 -3.61 7.03
C SER A 60 -7.90 -4.80 6.34
N LEU A 61 -6.80 -4.54 5.63
CA LEU A 61 -5.95 -5.58 5.06
C LEU A 61 -5.06 -6.18 6.15
N SER A 62 -4.90 -7.49 6.12
CA SER A 62 -3.94 -8.19 6.97
C SER A 62 -2.53 -8.15 6.37
N CYS A 63 -1.52 -8.42 7.19
CA CYS A 63 -0.14 -8.65 6.72
C CYS A 63 -0.11 -9.74 5.62
N ASP A 64 -0.88 -10.81 5.80
CA ASP A 64 -0.99 -11.87 4.79
C ASP A 64 -1.54 -11.37 3.46
N ALA A 65 -2.51 -10.45 3.47
CA ALA A 65 -3.05 -9.85 2.25
C ALA A 65 -2.01 -8.98 1.50
N TRP A 66 -1.12 -8.30 2.23
CA TRP A 66 0.00 -7.58 1.64
C TRP A 66 1.07 -8.51 1.08
N LYS A 67 1.49 -9.52 1.85
CA LYS A 67 2.47 -10.54 1.40
C LYS A 67 1.98 -11.29 0.17
N ALA A 68 0.68 -11.58 0.15
CA ALA A 68 -0.01 -12.17 -0.96
C ALA A 68 0.23 -11.47 -2.31
N LEU A 69 0.39 -10.14 -2.33
CA LEU A 69 0.67 -9.38 -3.56
C LEU A 69 2.00 -9.76 -4.20
N ILE A 70 2.96 -10.24 -3.40
CA ILE A 70 4.32 -10.62 -3.85
C ILE A 70 4.42 -12.15 -4.02
N GLY A 71 3.55 -12.91 -3.37
CA GLY A 71 3.56 -14.37 -3.39
C GLY A 71 4.64 -14.96 -2.48
N SER A 72 5.24 -16.09 -2.90
CA SER A 72 6.17 -16.87 -2.08
C SER A 72 7.47 -16.13 -1.75
N GLN A 73 7.79 -15.06 -2.48
CA GLN A 73 8.98 -14.24 -2.26
C GLN A 73 8.76 -13.11 -1.25
N ALA A 74 7.52 -12.89 -0.78
CA ALA A 74 7.21 -11.84 0.18
C ALA A 74 8.01 -11.99 1.47
N SER A 75 8.53 -10.88 1.98
CA SER A 75 9.25 -10.83 3.25
C SER A 75 8.88 -9.57 4.03
N LEU A 76 8.63 -9.69 5.33
CA LEU A 76 8.34 -8.57 6.23
C LEU A 76 8.89 -8.88 7.63
N GLN A 77 9.26 -7.86 8.40
CA GLN A 77 9.54 -8.05 9.83
C GLN A 77 8.21 -8.21 10.60
N TYR A 78 8.25 -8.99 11.68
CA TYR A 78 7.06 -9.55 12.35
C TYR A 78 6.15 -8.54 13.08
N TYR A 79 6.65 -7.37 13.44
CA TYR A 79 5.99 -6.42 14.34
C TYR A 79 5.73 -5.06 13.68
N CYS A 80 5.17 -4.11 14.44
CA CYS A 80 4.52 -2.87 14.00
C CYS A 80 3.30 -3.10 13.09
N ASN A 81 3.46 -3.83 11.98
CA ASN A 81 2.41 -4.17 11.02
C ASN A 81 1.52 -2.99 10.63
N LYS A 82 2.09 -1.77 10.58
CA LYS A 82 1.32 -0.56 10.34
C LYS A 82 0.97 -0.49 8.87
N GLU A 83 -0.30 -0.73 8.58
CA GLU A 83 -0.81 -0.82 7.23
C GLU A 83 -1.77 0.31 6.90
N GLY A 84 -1.82 0.69 5.63
CA GLY A 84 -2.84 1.53 5.04
C GLY A 84 -2.28 2.68 4.21
N PHE A 85 -3.01 3.80 4.18
CA PHE A 85 -2.60 5.01 3.48
C PHE A 85 -1.64 5.83 4.32
N ASN A 86 -0.57 6.32 3.71
CA ASN A 86 0.53 7.05 4.36
C ASN A 86 1.06 6.31 5.61
N ALA A 87 1.28 4.99 5.48
CA ALA A 87 1.93 4.20 6.51
C ALA A 87 3.41 4.59 6.63
N VAL A 88 3.72 5.37 7.68
CA VAL A 88 5.06 5.92 7.94
C VAL A 88 5.49 5.55 9.35
N CYS A 89 6.73 5.09 9.51
CA CYS A 89 7.34 4.89 10.82
C CYS A 89 7.93 6.18 11.37
N SER A 90 7.95 6.27 12.70
CA SER A 90 8.12 7.53 13.43
C SER A 90 9.53 8.10 13.30
N TRP A 91 10.54 7.25 13.12
CA TRP A 91 11.92 7.70 12.97
C TRP A 91 12.18 8.11 11.53
N SER A 92 12.84 9.26 11.39
CA SER A 92 13.18 9.81 10.08
C SER A 92 13.97 8.79 9.24
N LYS A 93 13.74 8.79 7.92
CA LYS A 93 14.41 7.92 6.93
C LYS A 93 14.01 6.46 6.95
N HIS A 94 13.24 5.96 7.91
CA HIS A 94 12.79 4.57 7.91
C HIS A 94 11.69 4.30 6.88
N SER A 95 11.39 3.01 6.70
CA SER A 95 10.42 2.52 5.73
C SER A 95 9.07 3.25 5.84
N LYS A 96 8.55 3.61 4.67
CA LYS A 96 7.25 4.28 4.49
C LYS A 96 6.58 3.81 3.20
N ALA A 97 5.25 3.82 3.19
CA ALA A 97 4.42 3.52 2.04
C ALA A 97 3.29 4.55 1.91
N ARG A 98 2.99 4.98 0.68
CA ARG A 98 1.78 5.78 0.42
C ARG A 98 0.53 4.92 0.52
N ILE A 99 0.61 3.67 0.07
CA ILE A 99 -0.41 2.64 0.21
C ILE A 99 0.35 1.35 0.47
N GLY A 100 0.29 0.80 1.68
CA GLY A 100 1.11 -0.37 1.99
C GLY A 100 1.17 -0.69 3.47
N ILE A 101 2.01 -1.66 3.79
CA ILE A 101 2.38 -2.06 5.15
C ILE A 101 3.86 -1.78 5.40
N VAL A 102 4.19 -1.34 6.61
CA VAL A 102 5.55 -1.24 7.12
C VAL A 102 5.69 -2.09 8.37
N GLY A 103 6.87 -2.70 8.55
CA GLY A 103 7.15 -3.59 9.66
C GLY A 103 8.56 -3.38 10.22
N ASN A 104 8.71 -3.73 11.49
CA ASN A 104 9.98 -3.76 12.21
C ASN A 104 10.06 -4.99 13.12
N LYS A 105 11.20 -5.15 13.79
CA LYS A 105 11.46 -6.27 14.71
C LYS A 105 11.00 -6.02 16.16
N TYR A 106 10.46 -4.86 16.47
CA TYR A 106 10.03 -4.44 17.81
C TYR A 106 8.56 -4.05 17.79
N ASP A 107 7.88 -4.04 18.93
CA ASP A 107 6.45 -3.69 18.97
C ASP A 107 6.17 -2.17 18.81
N ASP A 108 7.22 -1.36 18.66
CA ASP A 108 7.09 0.05 18.28
C ASP A 108 6.98 0.23 16.76
N CYS A 109 6.45 1.36 16.29
CA CYS A 109 6.54 1.74 14.87
C CYS A 109 7.56 2.87 14.66
N GLY A 110 8.73 2.77 15.30
CA GLY A 110 9.83 3.74 15.21
C GLY A 110 10.74 3.46 14.03
N ALA A 111 11.51 2.38 14.11
CA ALA A 111 12.52 1.98 13.12
C ALA A 111 12.06 0.81 12.23
N CYS A 112 11.30 1.11 11.18
CA CYS A 112 10.89 0.09 10.22
C CYS A 112 11.95 -0.13 9.14
N ASP A 113 12.32 -1.39 8.96
CA ASP A 113 13.31 -1.84 7.98
C ASP A 113 12.69 -2.77 6.93
N SER A 114 11.37 -2.91 6.97
CA SER A 114 10.61 -3.68 6.00
C SER A 114 9.30 -3.00 5.59
N ARG A 115 8.86 -3.27 4.36
CA ARG A 115 7.64 -2.73 3.77
C ARG A 115 7.19 -3.51 2.53
N ILE A 116 5.89 -3.43 2.26
CA ILE A 116 5.26 -3.88 1.02
C ILE A 116 4.26 -2.80 0.59
N GLY A 117 4.27 -2.41 -0.69
CA GLY A 117 3.21 -1.56 -1.24
C GLY A 117 3.64 -0.63 -2.37
N PHE A 118 2.98 0.52 -2.44
CA PHE A 118 3.03 1.51 -3.52
C PHE A 118 3.50 2.87 -2.99
N GLY A 119 4.27 3.57 -3.82
CA GLY A 119 4.87 4.85 -3.44
C GLY A 119 5.73 4.70 -2.19
N THR A 120 6.45 3.58 -2.07
CA THR A 120 7.26 3.26 -0.90
C THR A 120 8.64 3.93 -0.99
N ARG A 121 9.25 4.26 0.15
CA ARG A 121 10.58 4.89 0.23
C ARG A 121 11.20 4.61 1.60
N GLY A 122 12.41 5.14 1.82
CA GLY A 122 13.14 5.01 3.08
C GLY A 122 14.05 3.78 3.16
N TYR A 123 14.79 3.70 4.25
CA TYR A 123 15.68 2.61 4.60
C TYR A 123 14.94 1.27 4.51
N PRO A 124 15.57 0.21 3.95
CA PRO A 124 16.97 0.11 3.54
C PRO A 124 17.30 0.55 2.10
N ASP A 125 16.30 0.81 1.25
CA ASP A 125 16.49 1.28 -0.15
C ASP A 125 15.50 2.39 -0.48
N ASP A 126 15.95 3.65 -0.60
CA ASP A 126 15.05 4.78 -0.87
C ASP A 126 14.56 4.85 -2.33
N LEU A 127 15.15 4.07 -3.24
CA LEU A 127 14.85 4.07 -4.67
C LEU A 127 13.79 3.03 -5.05
N ASN A 128 13.52 2.06 -4.19
CA ASN A 128 12.46 1.09 -4.42
C ASN A 128 11.09 1.68 -4.07
N THR A 129 10.33 2.05 -5.11
CA THR A 129 9.05 2.75 -4.99
C THR A 129 7.82 1.85 -5.01
N CYS A 130 7.95 0.60 -5.41
CA CYS A 130 6.82 -0.33 -5.56
C CYS A 130 7.28 -1.76 -5.29
N CYS A 131 6.41 -2.57 -4.64
CA CYS A 131 6.65 -3.95 -4.20
C CYS A 131 7.28 -4.04 -2.80
N ASN A 132 8.28 -4.89 -2.60
CA ASN A 132 8.73 -5.37 -1.29
C ASN A 132 10.20 -5.05 -1.03
N VAL A 133 10.45 -4.43 0.12
CA VAL A 133 11.79 -4.28 0.70
C VAL A 133 11.75 -4.80 2.12
N ALA A 134 12.71 -5.64 2.50
CA ALA A 134 12.83 -6.13 3.87
C ALA A 134 14.30 -6.37 4.23
N LYS A 135 14.70 -5.90 5.41
CA LYS A 135 16.04 -6.10 5.96
C LYS A 135 15.97 -6.30 7.48
N TRP A 136 17.04 -6.87 8.04
CA TRP A 136 17.25 -7.06 9.48
C TRP A 136 16.24 -8.04 10.09
N TYR A 137 16.45 -9.32 9.79
CA TYR A 137 15.65 -10.43 10.34
C TYR A 137 14.17 -10.41 9.94
N PRO A 138 13.82 -10.19 8.66
CA PRO A 138 12.45 -10.39 8.22
C PRO A 138 12.13 -11.89 8.09
N ASP A 139 10.85 -12.20 7.98
CA ASP A 139 10.32 -13.56 8.05
C ASP A 139 10.66 -14.48 6.87
N ASN A 140 11.18 -13.94 5.76
CA ASN A 140 11.58 -14.68 4.57
C ASN A 140 12.90 -14.15 3.98
N GLY A 141 13.82 -13.74 4.86
CA GLY A 141 15.14 -13.22 4.48
C GLY A 141 15.10 -11.85 3.81
N ASP A 142 16.28 -11.24 3.61
CA ASP A 142 16.38 -9.90 3.04
C ASP A 142 15.86 -9.88 1.58
N LYS A 143 15.03 -8.88 1.25
CA LYS A 143 14.41 -8.73 -0.08
C LYS A 143 14.49 -7.28 -0.56
N TYR A 144 14.70 -7.12 -1.87
CA TYR A 144 14.65 -5.85 -2.60
C TYR A 144 13.96 -6.06 -3.95
N ILE A 145 12.69 -6.45 -3.90
CA ILE A 145 11.91 -6.80 -5.10
C ILE A 145 11.36 -5.51 -5.68
N LYS A 146 11.62 -5.26 -6.97
CA LYS A 146 11.14 -4.11 -7.73
C LYS A 146 10.26 -4.61 -8.86
N VAL A 147 9.02 -4.17 -8.89
CA VAL A 147 8.08 -4.47 -9.99
C VAL A 147 7.31 -3.22 -10.38
N VAL A 148 6.63 -3.29 -11.52
CA VAL A 148 5.59 -2.34 -11.89
C VAL A 148 4.29 -2.81 -11.25
N GLY A 149 3.65 -1.93 -10.47
CA GLY A 149 2.32 -2.20 -9.94
C GLY A 149 1.32 -1.14 -10.39
N CYS A 150 0.08 -1.55 -10.58
CA CYS A 150 -1.02 -0.66 -10.95
C CYS A 150 -1.94 -0.39 -9.76
N ILE A 151 -2.62 0.76 -9.74
CA ILE A 151 -3.74 1.05 -8.85
C ILE A 151 -4.92 1.44 -9.73
N LEU A 152 -5.99 0.65 -9.70
CA LEU A 152 -7.26 1.03 -10.32
C LEU A 152 -8.15 1.67 -9.26
N VAL A 153 -8.93 2.70 -9.61
CA VAL A 153 -9.84 3.41 -8.70
C VAL A 153 -11.22 3.44 -9.35
N GLN A 154 -12.25 3.17 -8.56
CA GLN A 154 -13.65 3.12 -8.98
C GLN A 154 -14.50 4.11 -8.18
#